data_AF-A0AA37LSR8-F1
#
_entry.id   AF-A0AA37LSR8-F1
#
_cell.length_a   1.000
_cell.length_b   1.000
_cell.length_c   1.000
_cell.angle_alpha   90.00
_cell.angle_beta   90.00
_cell.angle_gamma   90.00
#
_symmetry.space_group_name_H-M   'P 1'
#
loop_
_entity.id
_entity.type
_entity.pdbx_description
1 polymer ?
#
loop_
_entity_poly.entity_id
_entity_poly.type
_entity_poly.pdbx_seq_one_letter_code
_entity_poly.pdbx_strand_id
1 'polypeptide(L)'
;MDQSASVFSQRGSALFVSFAPSLTARPVFFPTTNPELSFLIAQSFVTSNKQVTGPIHYNLRVVECSMAGAYLNAALNPSGTELPKDASPLGISLHGFHDAYFANNKQPQAEGASKEEAAEAQLRELIDVTKKTLTNPEGYTREEIAEVLGVSVAELEQIFMSKLSVRAERFKLQQRALHVFEEALRVLQFMKVLEQEAPKDTADTTDYNKRLGGLLNATQDSCRDLYECSAPEIDELCRIARENGSYGSRLTGAGWGGCTVHMVPANKVAAVKEAWEREYYSKREVTEEQKEGAVVVSRPGSGSAAYLLKEGGL
;
A
#
# COMPACT_ATOMS: atom_id res chain seq x y z
N MET A 1 -0.02 -5.96 -9.41
CA MET A 1 1.20 -5.80 -8.59
C MET A 1 1.90 -7.14 -8.40
N ASP A 2 1.24 -8.12 -7.77
CA ASP A 2 1.82 -9.43 -7.45
C ASP A 2 2.39 -10.17 -8.68
N GLN A 3 1.64 -10.18 -9.79
CA GLN A 3 2.10 -10.78 -11.05
C GLN A 3 3.34 -10.04 -11.59
N SER A 4 3.35 -8.71 -11.52
CA SER A 4 4.47 -7.89 -11.97
C SER A 4 5.72 -8.17 -11.14
N ALA A 5 5.59 -8.28 -9.82
CA ALA A 5 6.70 -8.64 -8.94
C ALA A 5 7.20 -10.07 -9.22
N SER A 6 6.30 -11.03 -9.44
CA SER A 6 6.70 -12.41 -9.76
C SER A 6 7.47 -12.51 -11.07
N VAL A 7 7.10 -11.72 -12.09
CA VAL A 7 7.69 -11.84 -13.43
C VAL A 7 8.92 -10.95 -13.62
N PHE A 8 8.87 -9.70 -13.18
CA PHE A 8 9.88 -8.69 -13.52
C PHE A 8 10.97 -8.49 -12.46
N SER A 9 10.93 -9.23 -11.34
CA SER A 9 11.95 -9.08 -10.29
C SER A 9 13.35 -9.44 -10.78
N GLN A 10 14.32 -8.60 -10.43
CA GLN A 10 15.74 -8.86 -10.64
C GLN A 10 16.43 -9.04 -9.29
N ARG A 11 17.24 -10.10 -9.17
CA ARG A 11 17.99 -10.40 -7.95
C ARG A 11 18.78 -9.19 -7.48
N GLY A 12 18.65 -8.87 -6.20
CA GLY A 12 19.35 -7.74 -5.57
C GLY A 12 18.68 -6.38 -5.77
N SER A 13 17.49 -6.31 -6.37
CA SER A 13 16.73 -5.07 -6.55
C SER A 13 15.28 -5.21 -6.10
N ALA A 14 14.70 -4.14 -5.55
CA ALA A 14 13.26 -3.98 -5.50
C ALA A 14 12.73 -3.61 -6.90
N LEU A 15 11.41 -3.47 -7.03
CA LEU A 15 10.75 -3.19 -8.30
C LEU A 15 9.83 -1.98 -8.17
N PHE A 16 10.05 -0.95 -8.98
CA PHE A 16 9.10 0.14 -9.14
C PHE A 16 8.16 -0.21 -10.29
N VAL A 17 6.88 -0.37 -9.99
CA VAL A 17 5.84 -0.77 -10.94
C VAL A 17 4.86 0.38 -11.13
N SER A 18 4.69 0.84 -12.37
CA SER A 18 3.59 1.74 -12.74
C SER A 18 2.55 0.99 -13.56
N PHE A 19 1.28 1.30 -13.36
CA PHE A 19 0.16 0.72 -14.09
C PHE A 19 -0.43 1.66 -15.14
N ALA A 20 -0.18 2.96 -15.01
CA ALA A 20 -0.73 4.00 -15.87
C ALA A 20 0.40 4.86 -16.47
N PRO A 21 0.28 5.28 -17.74
CA PRO A 21 -0.76 4.91 -18.72
C PRO A 21 -0.61 3.48 -19.26
N SER A 22 0.51 2.82 -18.96
CA SER A 22 0.78 1.43 -19.32
C SER A 22 1.61 0.73 -18.24
N LEU A 23 1.55 -0.60 -18.20
CA LEU A 23 2.33 -1.39 -17.27
C LEU A 23 3.82 -1.22 -17.58
N THR A 24 4.56 -0.65 -16.63
CA THR A 24 6.01 -0.59 -16.66
C THR A 24 6.56 -1.09 -15.35
N ALA A 25 7.73 -1.72 -15.40
CA ALA A 25 8.42 -2.22 -14.24
C ALA A 25 9.92 -1.99 -14.42
N ARG A 26 10.56 -1.36 -13.44
CA ARG A 26 12.01 -1.12 -13.44
C ARG A 26 12.63 -1.51 -12.11
N PRO A 27 13.86 -2.05 -12.11
CA PRO A 27 14.57 -2.35 -10.88
C PRO A 27 14.87 -1.07 -10.09
N VAL A 28 14.89 -1.19 -8.77
CA VAL A 28 15.28 -0.16 -7.81
C VAL A 28 16.30 -0.75 -6.86
N PHE A 29 17.48 -0.13 -6.80
CA PHE A 29 18.58 -0.62 -6.00
C PHE A 29 18.66 0.16 -4.69
N PHE A 30 18.87 -0.57 -3.59
CA PHE A 30 19.20 0.06 -2.31
C PHE A 30 20.68 0.44 -2.33
N PRO A 31 21.05 1.63 -1.84
CA PRO A 31 22.46 1.97 -1.65
C PRO A 31 23.09 1.10 -0.57
N THR A 32 24.41 0.98 -0.60
CA THR A 32 25.16 0.40 0.52
C THR A 32 24.93 1.23 1.78
N THR A 33 24.67 0.57 2.89
CA THR A 33 24.33 1.19 4.18
C THR A 33 25.20 0.59 5.28
N ASN A 34 25.52 1.39 6.29
CA ASN A 34 26.17 0.93 7.52
C ASN A 34 25.40 1.50 8.72
N PRO A 35 24.70 0.66 9.52
CA PRO A 35 24.61 -0.79 9.39
C PRO A 35 23.88 -1.24 8.11
N GLU A 36 24.31 -2.39 7.56
CA GLU A 36 23.70 -3.01 6.37
C GLU A 36 22.21 -3.28 6.61
N LEU A 37 21.37 -2.93 5.65
CA LEU A 37 19.94 -3.22 5.72
C LEU A 37 19.62 -4.70 5.43
N SER A 38 18.71 -5.26 6.21
CA SER A 38 18.09 -6.57 6.01
C SER A 38 16.57 -6.44 6.08
N PHE A 39 15.87 -7.26 5.27
CA PHE A 39 14.42 -7.34 5.31
C PHE A 39 13.99 -8.65 5.95
N LEU A 40 13.19 -8.56 7.01
CA LEU A 40 12.55 -9.71 7.63
C LEU A 40 11.09 -9.77 7.22
N ILE A 41 10.61 -10.96 6.93
CA ILE A 41 9.19 -11.24 6.72
C ILE A 41 8.75 -12.11 7.89
N ALA A 42 7.75 -11.67 8.63
CA ALA A 42 7.18 -12.41 9.76
C ALA A 42 5.71 -12.74 9.48
N GLN A 43 5.32 -13.98 9.76
CA GLN A 43 3.94 -14.42 9.59
C GLN A 43 3.15 -14.23 10.88
N SER A 44 1.95 -13.66 10.78
CA SER A 44 1.04 -13.48 11.91
C SER A 44 0.36 -14.78 12.36
N PHE A 45 0.30 -15.78 11.47
CA PHE A 45 -0.54 -16.98 11.56
C PHE A 45 -2.05 -16.71 11.62
N VAL A 46 -2.48 -15.49 11.29
CA VAL A 46 -3.89 -15.17 11.08
C VAL A 46 -4.22 -15.37 9.60
N THR A 47 -5.17 -16.24 9.32
CA THR A 47 -5.65 -16.48 7.96
C THR A 47 -6.56 -15.35 7.50
N SER A 48 -6.09 -14.57 6.52
CA SER A 48 -6.93 -13.62 5.78
C SER A 48 -7.75 -14.37 4.73
N ASN A 49 -8.96 -14.83 5.10
CA ASN A 49 -9.84 -15.57 4.19
C ASN A 49 -10.57 -14.62 3.22
N LYS A 50 -9.84 -14.18 2.18
CA LYS A 50 -10.31 -13.18 1.21
C LYS A 50 -11.64 -13.52 0.53
N GLN A 51 -11.92 -14.80 0.28
CA GLN A 51 -13.16 -15.21 -0.39
C GLN A 51 -14.37 -15.04 0.52
N VAL A 52 -14.24 -15.41 1.80
CA VAL A 52 -15.35 -15.37 2.77
C VAL A 52 -15.56 -13.95 3.31
N THR A 53 -14.49 -13.24 3.66
CA THR A 53 -14.57 -11.91 4.25
C THR A 53 -14.59 -10.79 3.21
N GLY A 54 -14.50 -11.12 1.92
CA GLY A 54 -14.53 -10.16 0.81
C GLY A 54 -15.58 -9.07 0.97
N PRO A 55 -16.87 -9.38 1.26
CA PRO A 55 -17.93 -8.39 1.37
C PRO A 55 -17.78 -7.34 2.48
N ILE A 56 -16.96 -7.60 3.50
CA ILE A 56 -16.73 -6.67 4.62
C ILE A 56 -15.29 -6.14 4.65
N HIS A 57 -14.37 -6.75 3.90
CA HIS A 57 -12.96 -6.39 3.82
C HIS A 57 -12.60 -5.96 2.40
N TYR A 58 -11.98 -6.84 1.61
CA TYR A 58 -11.36 -6.48 0.33
C TYR A 58 -12.32 -5.86 -0.68
N ASN A 59 -13.49 -6.49 -0.93
CA ASN A 59 -14.46 -5.97 -1.90
C ASN A 59 -15.04 -4.64 -1.42
N LEU A 60 -15.30 -4.52 -0.12
CA LEU A 60 -15.78 -3.27 0.47
C LEU A 60 -14.78 -2.13 0.22
N ARG A 61 -13.47 -2.36 0.40
CA ARG A 61 -12.45 -1.34 0.13
C ARG A 61 -12.40 -0.93 -1.34
N VAL A 62 -12.54 -1.89 -2.26
CA VAL A 62 -12.63 -1.58 -3.71
C VAL A 62 -13.82 -0.67 -3.98
N VAL A 63 -14.99 -1.01 -3.43
CA VAL A 63 -16.21 -0.21 -3.59
C VAL A 63 -16.08 1.18 -2.95
N GLU A 64 -15.58 1.28 -1.73
CA GLU A 64 -15.37 2.56 -1.04
C GLU A 64 -14.42 3.48 -1.83
N CYS A 65 -13.32 2.95 -2.37
CA CYS A 65 -12.38 3.73 -3.19
C CYS A 65 -13.02 4.20 -4.52
N SER A 66 -13.77 3.33 -5.21
CA SER A 66 -14.46 3.70 -6.44
C SER A 66 -15.57 4.74 -6.19
N MET A 67 -16.35 4.56 -5.13
CA MET A 67 -17.36 5.54 -4.70
C MET A 67 -16.71 6.88 -4.34
N ALA A 68 -15.58 6.87 -3.63
CA ALA A 68 -14.86 8.09 -3.28
C ALA A 68 -14.37 8.84 -4.53
N GLY A 69 -13.82 8.12 -5.53
CA GLY A 69 -13.43 8.73 -6.81
C GLY A 69 -14.60 9.36 -7.56
N ALA A 70 -15.73 8.66 -7.65
CA ALA A 70 -16.95 9.18 -8.27
C ALA A 70 -17.54 10.38 -7.52
N TYR A 71 -17.59 10.30 -6.19
CA TYR A 71 -18.08 11.37 -5.33
C TYR A 71 -17.23 12.63 -5.50
N LEU A 72 -15.91 12.52 -5.35
CA LEU A 72 -15.00 13.65 -5.49
C LEU A 72 -15.09 14.27 -6.89
N ASN A 73 -15.23 13.45 -7.94
CA ASN A 73 -15.44 13.95 -9.29
C ASN A 73 -16.73 14.76 -9.41
N ALA A 74 -17.86 14.23 -8.93
CA ALA A 74 -19.14 14.93 -8.97
C ALA A 74 -19.14 16.23 -8.16
N ALA A 75 -18.43 16.25 -7.03
CA ALA A 75 -18.37 17.40 -6.13
C ALA A 75 -17.40 18.51 -6.58
N LEU A 76 -16.30 18.17 -7.26
CA LEU A 76 -15.18 19.10 -7.51
C LEU A 76 -14.96 19.45 -8.98
N ASN A 77 -15.46 18.65 -9.91
CA ASN A 77 -15.33 18.92 -11.34
C ASN A 77 -16.62 19.51 -11.93
N PRO A 78 -16.57 20.15 -13.11
CA PRO A 78 -17.78 20.60 -13.80
C PRO A 78 -18.79 19.46 -13.98
N SER A 79 -20.08 19.80 -13.86
CA SER A 79 -21.17 18.83 -14.06
C SER A 79 -21.03 18.11 -15.41
N GLY A 80 -21.16 16.78 -15.40
CA GLY A 80 -21.00 15.93 -16.59
C GLY A 80 -19.57 15.52 -16.90
N THR A 81 -18.58 15.87 -16.06
CA THR A 81 -17.20 15.35 -16.21
C THR A 81 -17.19 13.83 -16.04
N GLU A 82 -16.78 13.11 -17.09
CA GLU A 82 -16.60 11.66 -17.04
C GLU A 82 -15.20 11.30 -16.53
N LEU A 83 -15.14 10.28 -15.67
CA LEU A 83 -13.86 9.70 -15.25
C LEU A 83 -13.29 8.81 -16.37
N PRO A 84 -11.98 8.88 -16.63
CA PRO A 84 -11.35 7.96 -17.57
C PRO A 84 -11.49 6.52 -17.08
N LYS A 85 -11.84 5.62 -18.00
CA LYS A 85 -11.91 4.19 -17.69
C LYS A 85 -10.51 3.62 -17.48
N ASP A 86 -10.38 2.74 -16.49
CA ASP A 86 -9.14 2.03 -16.21
C ASP A 86 -9.37 0.53 -16.00
N ALA A 87 -8.29 -0.19 -15.71
CA ALA A 87 -8.31 -1.63 -15.46
C ALA A 87 -8.74 -2.01 -14.03
N SER A 88 -9.25 -1.06 -13.23
CA SER A 88 -9.79 -1.36 -11.90
C SER A 88 -11.06 -2.24 -12.02
N PRO A 89 -11.43 -3.01 -10.98
CA PRO A 89 -12.55 -3.95 -11.05
C PRO A 89 -13.89 -3.32 -11.48
N LEU A 90 -14.10 -2.04 -11.13
CA LEU A 90 -15.32 -1.29 -11.44
C LEU A 90 -15.12 -0.27 -12.56
N GLY A 91 -13.89 -0.09 -13.06
CA GLY A 91 -13.55 0.92 -14.08
C GLY A 91 -13.64 2.36 -13.58
N ILE A 92 -13.68 2.55 -12.26
CA ILE A 92 -13.74 3.85 -11.57
C ILE A 92 -12.69 3.81 -10.45
N SER A 93 -11.76 4.77 -10.46
CA SER A 93 -10.71 4.86 -9.45
C SER A 93 -10.39 6.29 -9.03
N LEU A 94 -9.65 6.39 -7.94
CA LEU A 94 -9.08 7.65 -7.46
C LEU A 94 -7.99 8.19 -8.39
N HIS A 95 -7.30 7.34 -9.16
CA HIS A 95 -6.39 7.81 -10.21
C HIS A 95 -7.19 8.44 -11.37
N GLY A 96 -8.33 7.85 -11.75
CA GLY A 96 -9.20 8.46 -12.75
C GLY A 96 -9.69 9.84 -12.28
N PHE A 97 -10.04 9.97 -11.01
CA PHE A 97 -10.35 11.28 -10.42
C PHE A 97 -9.15 12.24 -10.42
N HIS A 98 -7.95 11.78 -10.07
CA HIS A 98 -6.72 12.57 -10.17
C HIS A 98 -6.58 13.19 -11.56
N ASP A 99 -6.68 12.38 -12.61
CA ASP A 99 -6.55 12.83 -14.00
C ASP A 99 -7.65 13.85 -14.37
N ALA A 100 -8.90 13.54 -14.05
CA ALA A 100 -10.04 14.42 -14.35
C ALA A 100 -9.97 15.75 -13.57
N TYR A 101 -9.54 15.72 -12.31
CA TYR A 101 -9.39 16.91 -11.48
C TYR A 101 -8.38 17.88 -12.09
N PHE A 102 -7.18 17.41 -12.42
CA PHE A 102 -6.13 18.27 -12.97
C PHE A 102 -6.26 18.56 -14.47
N ALA A 103 -7.19 17.90 -15.18
CA ALA A 103 -7.63 18.33 -16.49
C ALA A 103 -8.54 19.58 -16.42
N ASN A 104 -9.29 19.74 -15.32
CA ASN A 104 -10.25 20.83 -15.14
C ASN A 104 -9.74 21.95 -14.20
N ASN A 105 -8.73 21.67 -13.39
CA ASN A 105 -8.20 22.59 -12.38
C ASN A 105 -6.75 22.96 -12.64
N LYS A 106 -6.32 24.07 -12.03
CA LYS A 106 -4.94 24.54 -12.18
C LYS A 106 -3.97 23.55 -11.55
N GLN A 107 -2.89 23.30 -12.28
CA GLN A 107 -1.77 22.49 -11.84
C GLN A 107 -1.00 23.21 -10.71
N PRO A 108 -0.68 22.54 -9.58
CA PRO A 108 -0.05 23.16 -8.42
C PRO A 108 1.48 23.32 -8.54
N GLN A 109 2.10 22.93 -9.66
CA GLN A 109 3.56 22.94 -9.78
C GLN A 109 4.18 24.32 -10.01
N ALA A 110 5.40 24.50 -9.49
CA ALA A 110 6.26 25.63 -9.83
C ALA A 110 6.81 25.52 -11.26
N GLU A 111 7.15 26.66 -11.86
CA GLU A 111 7.80 26.70 -13.17
C GLU A 111 9.15 25.97 -13.11
N GLY A 112 9.34 24.99 -14.02
CA GLY A 112 10.55 24.16 -14.06
C GLY A 112 10.57 22.95 -13.11
N ALA A 113 9.49 22.63 -12.41
CA ALA A 113 9.42 21.45 -11.55
C ALA A 113 9.63 20.14 -12.35
N SER A 114 10.32 19.19 -11.73
CA SER A 114 10.44 17.82 -12.25
C SER A 114 9.07 17.12 -12.27
N LYS A 115 8.96 16.00 -13.01
CA LYS A 115 7.72 15.22 -13.06
C LYS A 115 7.35 14.66 -11.69
N GLU A 116 8.34 14.27 -10.92
CA GLU A 116 8.22 13.73 -9.57
C GLU A 116 7.71 14.80 -8.60
N GLU A 117 8.27 16.00 -8.64
CA GLU A 117 7.82 17.13 -7.81
C GLU A 117 6.40 17.56 -8.17
N ALA A 118 6.05 17.57 -9.46
CA ALA A 118 4.69 17.85 -9.90
C ALA A 118 3.70 16.79 -9.39
N ALA A 119 4.06 15.50 -9.46
CA ALA A 119 3.23 14.41 -8.95
C ALA A 119 3.04 14.48 -7.42
N GLU A 120 4.10 14.81 -6.67
CA GLU A 120 3.99 15.05 -5.22
C GLU A 120 3.06 16.23 -4.91
N ALA A 121 3.19 17.35 -5.63
CA ALA A 121 2.36 18.54 -5.44
C ALA A 121 0.89 18.24 -5.75
N GLN A 122 0.61 17.51 -6.82
CA GLN A 122 -0.73 17.06 -7.19
C GLN A 122 -1.35 16.18 -6.08
N LEU A 123 -0.61 15.19 -5.57
CA LEU A 123 -1.12 14.34 -4.49
C LEU A 123 -1.41 15.13 -3.21
N ARG A 124 -0.59 16.13 -2.87
CA ARG A 124 -0.83 17.01 -1.70
C ARG A 124 -2.10 17.84 -1.86
N GLU A 125 -2.33 18.39 -3.05
CA GLU A 125 -3.58 19.09 -3.38
C GLU A 125 -4.79 18.15 -3.28
N LEU A 126 -4.69 16.93 -3.84
CA LEU A 126 -5.76 15.93 -3.75
C LEU A 126 -6.09 15.54 -2.30
N ILE A 127 -5.08 15.41 -1.44
CA ILE A 127 -5.26 15.16 -0.01
C ILE A 127 -6.04 16.32 0.64
N ASP A 128 -5.67 17.56 0.33
CA ASP A 128 -6.31 18.75 0.91
C ASP A 128 -7.78 18.89 0.46
N VAL A 129 -8.06 18.78 -0.84
CA VAL A 129 -9.44 18.86 -1.35
C VAL A 129 -10.29 17.67 -0.91
N THR A 130 -9.69 16.49 -0.70
CA THR A 130 -10.37 15.34 -0.10
C THR A 130 -10.82 15.65 1.33
N LYS A 131 -9.94 16.23 2.16
CA LYS A 131 -10.27 16.62 3.54
C LYS A 131 -11.37 17.68 3.61
N LYS A 132 -11.38 18.63 2.67
CA LYS A 132 -12.38 19.70 2.58
C LYS A 132 -13.74 19.22 2.08
N THR A 133 -13.75 18.23 1.20
CA THR A 133 -14.97 17.76 0.51
C THR A 133 -15.65 16.61 1.25
N LEU A 134 -14.88 15.61 1.66
CA LEU A 134 -15.40 14.46 2.40
C LEU A 134 -15.17 14.71 3.89
N THR A 135 -16.17 15.20 4.60
CA THR A 135 -16.04 15.66 6.00
C THR A 135 -16.70 14.77 7.04
N ASN A 136 -17.43 13.72 6.64
CA ASN A 136 -18.13 12.83 7.58
C ASN A 136 -17.23 11.65 8.02
N PRO A 137 -16.73 11.64 9.28
CA PRO A 137 -15.85 10.57 9.75
C PRO A 137 -16.58 9.22 9.93
N GLU A 138 -17.90 9.22 10.12
CA GLU A 138 -18.70 7.99 10.26
C GLU A 138 -19.01 7.35 8.89
N GLY A 139 -18.57 7.96 7.79
CA GLY A 139 -18.84 7.53 6.44
C GLY A 139 -20.24 7.91 5.95
N TYR A 140 -20.57 7.51 4.73
CA TYR A 140 -21.74 7.97 3.99
C TYR A 140 -22.70 6.80 3.69
N THR A 141 -23.99 7.05 3.74
CA THR A 141 -25.06 6.12 3.33
C THR A 141 -25.16 6.05 1.80
N ARG A 142 -25.90 5.07 1.28
CA ARG A 142 -26.14 4.97 -0.18
C ARG A 142 -26.90 6.18 -0.69
N GLU A 143 -27.83 6.69 0.10
CA GLU A 143 -28.68 7.84 -0.20
C GLU A 143 -27.85 9.12 -0.33
N GLU A 144 -26.98 9.39 0.66
CA GLU A 144 -26.07 10.56 0.64
C GLU A 144 -25.12 10.52 -0.56
N ILE A 145 -24.62 9.34 -0.94
CA ILE A 145 -23.73 9.19 -2.10
C ILE A 145 -24.53 9.36 -3.40
N ALA A 146 -25.71 8.72 -3.51
CA ALA A 146 -26.56 8.79 -4.69
C ALA A 146 -27.01 10.22 -5.00
N GLU A 147 -27.33 11.00 -3.96
CA GLU A 147 -27.69 12.42 -4.06
C GLU A 147 -26.55 13.23 -4.71
N VAL A 148 -25.32 13.06 -4.24
CA VAL A 148 -24.15 13.78 -4.79
C VAL A 148 -23.83 13.34 -6.22
N LEU A 149 -24.01 12.07 -6.53
CA LEU A 149 -23.80 11.54 -7.88
C LEU A 149 -24.94 11.90 -8.86
N GLY A 150 -26.08 12.39 -8.36
CA GLY A 150 -27.26 12.70 -9.18
C GLY A 150 -27.94 11.46 -9.75
N VAL A 151 -27.89 10.33 -9.04
CA VAL A 151 -28.47 9.03 -9.46
C VAL A 151 -29.42 8.48 -8.40
N SER A 152 -30.22 7.47 -8.75
CA SER A 152 -30.99 6.70 -7.76
C SER A 152 -30.10 5.71 -6.99
N VAL A 153 -30.55 5.29 -5.80
CA VAL A 153 -29.87 4.23 -5.01
C VAL A 153 -29.76 2.94 -5.82
N ALA A 154 -30.79 2.58 -6.60
CA ALA A 154 -30.76 1.39 -7.44
C ALA A 154 -29.68 1.49 -8.53
N GLU A 155 -29.49 2.65 -9.16
CA GLU A 155 -28.42 2.87 -10.13
C GLU A 155 -27.04 2.83 -9.48
N LEU A 156 -26.90 3.44 -8.30
CA LEU A 156 -25.66 3.36 -7.51
C LEU A 156 -25.27 1.90 -7.20
N GLU A 157 -26.23 1.09 -6.78
CA GLU A 157 -26.00 -0.35 -6.53
C GLU A 157 -25.62 -1.10 -7.81
N GLN A 158 -26.23 -0.77 -8.95
CA GLN A 158 -25.85 -1.34 -10.24
C GLN A 158 -24.41 -0.98 -10.63
N ILE A 159 -23.97 0.25 -10.38
CA ILE A 159 -22.62 0.71 -10.72
C ILE A 159 -21.58 0.03 -9.84
N PHE A 160 -21.77 0.07 -8.51
CA PHE A 160 -20.70 -0.27 -7.57
C PHE A 160 -20.81 -1.67 -6.94
N MET A 161 -21.99 -2.28 -6.92
CA MET A 161 -22.26 -3.51 -6.14
C MET A 161 -22.71 -4.69 -7.00
N SER A 162 -22.96 -4.50 -8.30
CA SER A 162 -23.39 -5.59 -9.20
C SER A 162 -22.31 -6.66 -9.43
N LYS A 163 -21.03 -6.24 -9.54
CA LYS A 163 -19.89 -7.14 -9.78
C LYS A 163 -19.25 -7.66 -8.49
N LEU A 164 -19.42 -6.95 -7.38
CA LEU A 164 -18.76 -7.22 -6.11
C LEU A 164 -19.78 -7.23 -4.99
N SER A 165 -19.90 -8.35 -4.29
CA SER A 165 -20.71 -8.43 -3.08
C SER A 165 -20.08 -7.59 -1.97
N VAL A 166 -20.90 -6.73 -1.36
CA VAL A 166 -20.51 -5.83 -0.26
C VAL A 166 -21.60 -5.81 0.80
N ARG A 167 -21.20 -5.77 2.08
CA ARG A 167 -22.08 -5.67 3.24
C ARG A 167 -21.62 -4.50 4.10
N ALA A 168 -22.27 -3.35 3.91
CA ALA A 168 -22.06 -2.15 4.70
C ALA A 168 -23.33 -1.28 4.69
N GLU A 169 -23.55 -0.56 5.78
CA GLU A 169 -24.59 0.47 5.89
C GLU A 169 -24.03 1.86 5.57
N ARG A 170 -22.77 2.10 5.96
CA ARG A 170 -22.01 3.33 5.67
C ARG A 170 -20.67 3.00 5.01
N PHE A 171 -20.20 3.92 4.18
CA PHE A 171 -18.96 3.80 3.39
C PHE A 171 -17.98 4.92 3.80
N LYS A 172 -16.79 4.56 4.26
CA LYS A 172 -15.77 5.49 4.80
C LYS A 172 -14.94 6.14 3.69
N LEU A 173 -15.60 6.90 2.81
CA LEU A 173 -15.01 7.45 1.58
C LEU A 173 -13.77 8.30 1.86
N GLN A 174 -13.83 9.19 2.87
CA GLN A 174 -12.73 10.09 3.22
C GLN A 174 -11.46 9.29 3.55
N GLN A 175 -11.58 8.35 4.49
CA GLN A 175 -10.45 7.60 4.99
C GLN A 175 -9.81 6.74 3.91
N ARG A 176 -10.63 6.17 3.00
CA ARG A 176 -10.11 5.34 1.91
C ARG A 176 -9.38 6.18 0.87
N ALA A 177 -9.95 7.33 0.48
CA ALA A 177 -9.31 8.25 -0.44
C ALA A 177 -7.99 8.80 0.13
N LEU A 178 -8.00 9.22 1.40
CA LEU A 178 -6.80 9.72 2.07
C LEU A 178 -5.72 8.64 2.15
N HIS A 179 -6.07 7.41 2.54
CA HIS A 179 -5.09 6.32 2.52
C HIS A 179 -4.44 6.15 1.15
N VAL A 180 -5.23 6.11 0.07
CA VAL A 180 -4.72 5.89 -1.28
C VAL A 180 -3.80 7.02 -1.75
N PHE A 181 -4.21 8.28 -1.59
CA PHE A 181 -3.37 9.41 -2.01
C PHE A 181 -2.11 9.56 -1.16
N GLU A 182 -2.22 9.40 0.16
CA GLU A 182 -1.08 9.47 1.06
C GLU A 182 -0.11 8.30 0.85
N GLU A 183 -0.61 7.10 0.53
CA GLU A 183 0.24 5.95 0.22
C GLU A 183 0.97 6.14 -1.11
N ALA A 184 0.29 6.64 -2.15
CA ALA A 184 0.93 7.01 -3.41
C ALA A 184 2.03 8.06 -3.18
N LEU A 185 1.78 9.06 -2.33
CA LEU A 185 2.77 10.07 -1.97
C LEU A 185 3.95 9.48 -1.22
N ARG A 186 3.73 8.55 -0.28
CA ARG A 186 4.80 7.83 0.44
C ARG A 186 5.66 7.01 -0.50
N VAL A 187 5.10 6.41 -1.55
CA VAL A 187 5.88 5.71 -2.58
C VAL A 187 6.84 6.66 -3.28
N LEU A 188 6.37 7.83 -3.72
CA LEU A 188 7.22 8.84 -4.37
C LEU A 188 8.32 9.34 -3.42
N GLN A 189 7.97 9.59 -2.16
CA GLN A 189 8.94 10.01 -1.13
C GLN A 189 9.99 8.93 -0.86
N PHE A 190 9.58 7.66 -0.81
CA PHE A 190 10.51 6.55 -0.62
C PHE A 190 11.49 6.45 -1.79
N MET A 191 10.98 6.58 -3.03
CA MET A 191 11.79 6.61 -4.24
C MET A 191 12.76 7.79 -4.26
N LYS A 192 12.30 8.99 -3.87
CA LYS A 192 13.15 10.18 -3.74
C LYS A 192 14.31 9.95 -2.76
N VAL A 193 14.02 9.40 -1.59
CA VAL A 193 15.07 9.09 -0.59
C VAL A 193 16.06 8.05 -1.14
N LEU A 194 15.58 7.03 -1.87
CA LEU A 194 16.45 6.02 -2.47
C LEU A 194 17.33 6.57 -3.59
N GLU A 195 16.77 7.32 -4.54
CA GLU A 195 17.44 7.63 -5.81
C GLU A 195 18.13 9.00 -5.81
N GLN A 196 17.61 9.98 -5.06
CA GLN A 196 18.11 11.35 -5.09
C GLN A 196 18.90 11.71 -3.82
N GLU A 197 18.66 10.99 -2.72
CA GLU A 197 19.23 11.31 -1.42
C GLU A 197 20.09 10.17 -0.86
N ALA A 198 20.55 9.28 -1.73
CA ALA A 198 21.47 8.21 -1.37
C ALA A 198 22.73 8.78 -0.68
N PRO A 199 23.17 8.17 0.43
CA PRO A 199 24.30 8.70 1.19
C PRO A 199 25.60 8.59 0.37
N LYS A 200 26.38 9.67 0.33
CA LYS A 200 27.73 9.68 -0.27
C LYS A 200 28.77 9.08 0.67
N ASP A 201 28.60 9.33 1.96
CA ASP A 201 29.39 8.71 3.03
C ASP A 201 28.61 7.54 3.62
N THR A 202 29.24 6.37 3.65
CA THR A 202 28.65 5.12 4.13
C THR A 202 29.20 4.69 5.48
N ALA A 203 29.97 5.55 6.17
CA ALA A 203 30.50 5.25 7.50
C ALA A 203 29.38 5.03 8.53
N ASP A 204 28.35 5.87 8.53
CA ASP A 204 27.12 5.69 9.31
C ASP A 204 25.91 6.24 8.54
N THR A 205 25.01 5.35 8.13
CA THR A 205 23.78 5.66 7.41
C THR A 205 22.55 5.45 8.27
N THR A 206 22.69 5.44 9.60
CA THR A 206 21.58 5.19 10.53
C THR A 206 20.41 6.15 10.33
N ASP A 207 20.69 7.45 10.17
CA ASP A 207 19.62 8.44 9.96
C ASP A 207 18.95 8.30 8.59
N TYR A 208 19.73 7.97 7.56
CA TYR A 208 19.19 7.61 6.24
C TYR A 208 18.24 6.40 6.34
N ASN A 209 18.67 5.33 7.01
CA ASN A 209 17.88 4.13 7.24
C ASN A 209 16.60 4.44 8.04
N LYS A 210 16.68 5.29 9.08
CA LYS A 210 15.52 5.74 9.85
C LYS A 210 14.51 6.51 9.01
N ARG A 211 14.95 7.33 8.06
CA ARG A 211 14.05 8.08 7.16
C ARG A 211 13.24 7.15 6.26
N LEU A 212 13.89 6.17 5.64
CA LEU A 212 13.21 5.12 4.88
C LEU A 212 12.24 4.31 5.77
N GLY A 213 12.68 3.94 6.98
CA GLY A 213 11.87 3.17 7.93
C GLY A 213 10.66 3.95 8.45
N GLY A 214 10.80 5.26 8.63
CA GLY A 214 9.72 6.16 9.01
C GLY A 214 8.58 6.16 8.00
N LEU A 215 8.89 6.09 6.70
CA LEU A 215 7.88 5.98 5.65
C LEU A 215 7.11 4.65 5.74
N LEU A 216 7.80 3.53 6.01
CA LEU A 216 7.14 2.23 6.22
C LEU A 216 6.21 2.26 7.44
N ASN A 217 6.64 2.90 8.53
CA ASN A 217 5.82 3.05 9.74
C ASN A 217 4.57 3.90 9.46
N ALA A 218 4.71 5.01 8.72
CA ALA A 218 3.58 5.83 8.32
C ALA A 218 2.59 5.07 7.43
N THR A 219 3.08 4.17 6.55
CA THR A 219 2.21 3.24 5.83
C THR A 219 1.46 2.32 6.79
N GLN A 220 2.13 1.71 7.78
CA GLN A 220 1.44 0.82 8.73
C GLN A 220 0.33 1.55 9.49
N ASP A 221 0.61 2.77 9.96
CA ASP A 221 -0.38 3.58 10.67
C ASP A 221 -1.56 3.91 9.76
N SER A 222 -1.32 4.29 8.51
CA SER A 222 -2.37 4.53 7.52
C SER A 222 -3.18 3.25 7.21
N CYS A 223 -2.53 2.09 7.06
CA CYS A 223 -3.20 0.81 6.86
C CYS A 223 -4.09 0.42 8.06
N ARG A 224 -3.65 0.69 9.29
CA ARG A 224 -4.39 0.40 10.52
C ARG A 224 -5.57 1.37 10.70
N ASP A 225 -5.30 2.66 10.61
CA ASP A 225 -6.22 3.70 11.09
C ASP A 225 -7.13 4.24 9.96
N LEU A 226 -6.58 4.44 8.76
CA LEU A 226 -7.34 4.97 7.61
C LEU A 226 -7.91 3.88 6.72
N TYR A 227 -7.15 2.82 6.44
CA TYR A 227 -7.63 1.74 5.58
C TYR A 227 -8.27 0.58 6.36
N GLU A 228 -8.11 0.54 7.69
CA GLU A 228 -8.67 -0.49 8.57
C GLU A 228 -8.43 -1.90 8.00
N CYS A 229 -7.19 -2.17 7.58
CA CYS A 229 -6.75 -3.46 7.04
C CYS A 229 -5.60 -4.10 7.85
N SER A 230 -5.27 -3.55 9.03
CA SER A 230 -4.38 -4.23 9.97
C SER A 230 -5.11 -5.36 10.73
N ALA A 231 -4.43 -5.93 11.71
CA ALA A 231 -4.94 -6.86 12.71
C ALA A 231 -4.13 -6.70 14.01
N PRO A 232 -4.68 -7.03 15.20
CA PRO A 232 -3.94 -6.97 16.46
C PRO A 232 -2.58 -7.68 16.40
N GLU A 233 -2.55 -8.82 15.71
CA GLU A 233 -1.36 -9.62 15.48
C GLU A 233 -0.28 -8.93 14.62
N ILE A 234 -0.72 -8.25 13.58
CA ILE A 234 0.15 -7.44 12.72
C ILE A 234 0.74 -6.30 13.54
N ASP A 235 -0.10 -5.61 14.31
CA ASP A 235 0.31 -4.47 15.11
C ASP A 235 1.29 -4.88 16.22
N GLU A 236 1.07 -6.03 16.86
CA GLU A 236 1.98 -6.60 17.85
C GLU A 236 3.33 -6.98 17.23
N LEU A 237 3.35 -7.69 16.09
CA LEU A 237 4.60 -8.01 15.38
C LEU A 237 5.38 -6.75 15.00
N CYS A 238 4.70 -5.73 14.48
CA CYS A 238 5.32 -4.46 14.12
C CYS A 238 5.83 -3.69 15.35
N ARG A 239 5.12 -3.73 16.49
CA ARG A 239 5.56 -3.11 17.74
C ARG A 239 6.84 -3.77 18.27
N ILE A 240 6.82 -5.10 18.43
CA ILE A 240 7.97 -5.88 18.94
C ILE A 240 9.21 -5.63 18.07
N ALA A 241 9.06 -5.65 16.75
CA ALA A 241 10.17 -5.43 15.83
C ALA A 241 10.81 -4.05 16.01
N ARG A 242 9.99 -3.00 16.11
CA ARG A 242 10.47 -1.61 16.28
C ARG A 242 11.19 -1.42 17.61
N GLU A 243 10.66 -1.97 18.70
CA GLU A 243 11.29 -1.91 20.02
C GLU A 243 12.64 -2.64 20.08
N ASN A 244 12.86 -3.64 19.21
CA ASN A 244 14.06 -4.47 19.20
C ASN A 244 15.05 -4.17 18.06
N GLY A 245 14.81 -3.11 17.27
CA GLY A 245 15.79 -2.56 16.34
C GLY A 245 15.34 -2.37 14.90
N SER A 246 14.09 -2.68 14.54
CA SER A 246 13.57 -2.36 13.21
C SER A 246 13.45 -0.84 13.01
N TYR A 247 13.96 -0.34 11.88
CA TYR A 247 13.74 1.04 11.45
C TYR A 247 12.30 1.29 11.00
N GLY A 248 11.67 0.28 10.38
CA GLY A 248 10.34 0.40 9.79
C GLY A 248 9.65 -0.96 9.69
N SER A 249 8.38 -1.03 10.11
CA SER A 249 7.60 -2.27 10.14
C SER A 249 6.18 -2.03 9.67
N ARG A 250 5.69 -2.86 8.76
CA ARG A 250 4.32 -2.78 8.22
C ARG A 250 3.78 -4.13 7.78
N LEU A 251 2.46 -4.24 7.65
CA LEU A 251 1.84 -5.36 6.93
C LEU A 251 2.28 -5.42 5.47
N THR A 252 2.17 -6.58 4.85
CA THR A 252 2.33 -6.73 3.40
C THR A 252 1.24 -7.63 2.83
N GLY A 253 0.85 -7.38 1.58
CA GLY A 253 -0.33 -7.99 0.97
C GLY A 253 -1.62 -7.27 1.38
N ALA A 254 -2.72 -8.04 1.46
CA ALA A 254 -4.06 -7.47 1.64
C ALA A 254 -4.37 -7.01 3.07
N GLY A 255 -3.67 -7.56 4.08
CA GLY A 255 -3.98 -7.32 5.49
C GLY A 255 -5.06 -8.24 6.07
N TRP A 256 -5.61 -7.84 7.22
CA TRP A 256 -6.49 -8.65 8.10
C TRP A 256 -5.85 -10.00 8.48
N GLY A 257 -4.56 -9.98 8.74
CA GLY A 257 -3.69 -11.16 8.90
C GLY A 257 -2.63 -11.27 7.81
N GLY A 258 -2.09 -12.46 7.62
CA GLY A 258 -0.99 -12.68 6.67
C GLY A 258 0.38 -12.30 7.26
N CYS A 259 1.19 -11.55 6.50
CA CYS A 259 2.58 -11.29 6.84
C CYS A 259 2.87 -9.81 7.05
N THR A 260 3.95 -9.55 7.77
CA THR A 260 4.57 -8.23 7.97
C THR A 260 5.97 -8.22 7.37
N VAL A 261 6.41 -7.04 6.94
CA VAL A 261 7.77 -6.79 6.43
C VAL A 261 8.45 -5.76 7.33
N HIS A 262 9.72 -6.02 7.65
CA HIS A 262 10.48 -5.25 8.61
C HIS A 262 11.84 -4.91 8.03
N MET A 263 12.18 -3.61 8.03
CA MET A 263 13.50 -3.13 7.66
C MET A 263 14.35 -3.06 8.93
N VAL A 264 15.39 -3.88 9.01
CA VAL A 264 16.18 -4.13 10.23
C VAL A 264 17.67 -4.02 9.88
N PRO A 265 18.50 -3.38 10.72
CA PRO A 265 19.94 -3.43 10.52
C PRO A 265 20.44 -4.87 10.74
N ALA A 266 21.37 -5.34 9.90
CA ALA A 266 21.81 -6.74 9.87
C ALA A 266 22.28 -7.24 11.26
N ASN A 267 22.93 -6.38 12.04
CA ASN A 267 23.39 -6.67 13.39
C ASN A 267 22.28 -6.75 14.47
N LYS A 268 21.02 -6.42 14.14
CA LYS A 268 19.85 -6.54 15.03
C LYS A 268 18.87 -7.64 14.61
N VAL A 269 19.13 -8.35 13.51
CA VAL A 269 18.27 -9.44 13.04
C VAL A 269 18.04 -10.50 14.12
N ALA A 270 19.09 -10.94 14.82
CA ALA A 270 18.98 -11.93 15.90
C ALA A 270 18.09 -11.43 17.04
N ALA A 271 18.32 -10.19 17.51
CA ALA A 271 17.55 -9.60 18.60
C ALA A 271 16.05 -9.48 18.27
N VAL A 272 15.70 -9.10 17.04
CA VAL A 272 14.31 -9.03 16.59
C VAL A 272 13.67 -10.42 16.54
N LYS A 273 14.37 -11.43 16.02
CA LYS A 273 13.88 -12.82 15.99
C LYS A 273 13.64 -13.38 17.39
N GLU A 274 14.58 -13.19 18.30
CA GLU A 274 14.46 -13.63 19.69
C GLU A 274 13.30 -12.94 20.41
N ALA A 275 13.09 -11.64 20.15
CA ALA A 275 11.98 -10.90 20.72
C ALA A 275 10.62 -11.42 20.22
N TRP A 276 10.47 -11.69 18.91
CA TRP A 276 9.24 -12.31 18.41
C TRP A 276 9.00 -13.71 18.96
N GLU A 277 10.03 -14.53 19.09
CA GLU A 277 9.89 -15.85 19.69
C GLU A 277 9.37 -15.73 21.13
N ARG A 278 10.06 -14.91 21.94
CA ARG A 278 9.71 -14.70 23.35
C ARG A 278 8.34 -14.06 23.56
N GLU A 279 8.00 -13.04 22.76
CA GLU A 279 6.86 -12.19 23.05
C GLU A 279 5.61 -12.51 22.22
N TYR A 280 5.76 -13.16 21.06
CA TYR A 280 4.66 -13.42 20.14
C TYR A 280 4.45 -14.92 19.85
N TYR A 281 5.45 -15.60 19.30
CA TYR A 281 5.29 -16.99 18.82
C TYR A 281 5.18 -18.02 19.96
N SER A 282 5.88 -17.84 21.08
CA SER A 282 5.79 -18.74 22.24
C SER A 282 4.40 -18.81 22.87
N LYS A 283 3.54 -17.81 22.61
CA LYS A 283 2.17 -17.71 23.12
C LYS A 283 1.13 -18.31 22.17
N ARG A 284 1.54 -18.87 21.03
CA ARG A 284 0.65 -19.37 19.98
C ARG A 284 0.70 -20.89 19.88
N GLU A 285 -0.45 -21.46 19.55
CA GLU A 285 -0.58 -22.86 19.20
C GLU A 285 -0.12 -23.09 17.75
N VAL A 286 1.19 -23.15 17.57
CA VAL A 286 1.85 -23.44 16.28
C VAL A 286 2.84 -24.58 16.45
N THR A 287 2.94 -25.44 15.44
CA THR A 287 3.91 -26.55 15.40
C THR A 287 5.34 -26.04 15.29
N GLU A 288 6.33 -26.84 15.67
CA GLU A 288 7.74 -26.46 15.54
C GLU A 288 8.14 -26.19 14.09
N GLU A 289 7.62 -26.97 13.12
CA GLU A 289 7.83 -26.70 11.69
C GLU A 289 7.25 -25.33 11.26
N GLN A 290 6.07 -24.98 11.76
CA GLN A 290 5.49 -23.66 11.51
C GLN A 290 6.33 -22.54 12.14
N LYS A 291 6.86 -22.73 13.35
CA LYS A 291 7.74 -21.75 14.00
C LYS A 291 9.04 -21.55 13.22
N GLU A 292 9.66 -22.62 12.74
CA GLU A 292 10.86 -22.55 11.90
C GLU A 292 10.60 -21.73 10.62
N GLY A 293 9.42 -21.89 10.01
CA GLY A 293 8.98 -21.13 8.84
C GLY A 293 8.36 -19.75 9.13
N ALA A 294 8.21 -19.36 10.40
CA ALA A 294 7.46 -18.16 10.78
C ALA A 294 8.16 -16.87 10.35
N VAL A 295 9.49 -16.89 10.30
CA VAL A 295 10.32 -15.73 9.98
C VAL A 295 11.33 -16.04 8.88
N VAL A 296 11.25 -15.29 7.79
CA VAL A 296 12.18 -15.38 6.66
C VAL A 296 13.05 -14.14 6.62
N VAL A 297 14.37 -14.33 6.64
CA VAL A 297 15.34 -13.27 6.29
C VAL A 297 15.47 -13.27 4.77
N SER A 298 14.96 -12.24 4.11
CA SER A 298 14.89 -12.20 2.65
C SER A 298 15.79 -11.10 2.09
N ARG A 299 16.48 -11.44 0.99
CA ARG A 299 17.05 -10.46 0.04
C ARG A 299 16.20 -10.47 -1.23
N PRO A 300 16.14 -9.38 -2.02
CA PRO A 300 15.33 -9.37 -3.24
C PRO A 300 15.73 -10.50 -4.20
N GLY A 301 14.76 -11.36 -4.52
CA GLY A 301 14.95 -12.57 -5.33
C GLY A 301 14.87 -12.33 -6.84
N SER A 302 15.07 -13.40 -7.62
CA SER A 302 14.84 -13.39 -9.07
C SER A 302 13.35 -13.58 -9.39
N GLY A 303 12.89 -13.01 -10.50
CA GLY A 303 11.57 -13.31 -11.07
C GLY A 303 11.49 -14.70 -11.72
N SER A 304 10.35 -14.98 -12.35
CA SER A 304 10.03 -16.24 -13.00
C SER A 304 11.10 -16.66 -14.02
N ALA A 305 11.54 -17.92 -13.94
CA ALA A 305 12.50 -18.52 -14.86
C ALA A 305 12.05 -19.93 -15.27
N ALA A 306 12.42 -20.35 -16.47
CA ALA A 306 12.27 -21.73 -16.92
C ALA A 306 13.64 -22.41 -16.93
N TYR A 307 13.73 -23.58 -16.30
CA TYR A 307 14.94 -24.40 -16.31
C TYR A 307 14.80 -25.48 -17.39
N LEU A 308 15.66 -25.43 -18.40
CA LEU A 308 15.77 -26.50 -19.39
C LEU A 308 16.69 -27.59 -18.84
N LEU A 309 16.10 -28.73 -18.49
CA LEU A 309 16.85 -29.92 -18.12
C LEU A 309 17.48 -30.50 -19.40
N LYS A 310 18.81 -30.61 -19.45
CA LYS A 310 19.45 -31.45 -20.46
C LYS A 310 19.21 -32.90 -20.08
N GLU A 311 18.95 -33.75 -21.08
CA GLU A 311 18.59 -35.17 -20.98
C GLU A 311 19.06 -35.85 -19.67
N GLY A 312 18.12 -36.13 -18.75
CA GLY A 312 18.33 -37.12 -17.70
C GLY A 312 18.41 -36.68 -16.22
N GLY A 313 18.03 -35.47 -15.80
CA GLY A 313 17.77 -35.23 -14.37
C GLY A 313 17.73 -33.78 -13.89
N LEU A 314 17.06 -33.60 -12.74
CA LEU A 314 17.19 -32.46 -11.81
C LEU A 314 18.41 -32.66 -10.91
#